data_AF-A0A2P4SJP5-F1
#
_entry.id   AF-A0A2P4SJP5-F1
#
_cell.length_a   1.000
_cell.length_b   1.000
_cell.length_c   1.000
_cell.angle_alpha   90.00
_cell.angle_beta   90.00
_cell.angle_gamma   90.00
#
_symmetry.space_group_name_H-M   'P 1'
#
loop_
_entity.id
_entity.type
_entity.pdbx_description
1 polymer ?
#
loop_
_entity_poly.entity_id
_entity_poly.type
_entity_poly.pdbx_seq_one_letter_code
_entity_poly.pdbx_strand_id
1 'polypeptide(L)'
;MILCDPFAINTLALSTIRHLQDLVGQDTLPREAELITKFLPMLMSFVVDDHTFNVDQKLPSEEKGPIPYPSTIPEAFTKFLQENRIACEIGLYYILHITKQRNKNAFLRLLPALVETFSDLAFSDIFLHLLTGNLTLLGDEFAVEEFCTSLFDGFFLTACSRKENVHRHVLRLLLHLHHKVAPAKLESLQKALEPTKQSGEAVKELHNQLTEKLELRKPSPAEVTETPSMELPLPTVPTPASR
;
A
#
# COMPACT_ATOMS: atom_id res chain seq x y z
N MET A 1 6.97 12.76 14.45
CA MET A 1 7.84 12.13 13.44
C MET A 1 8.45 10.83 14.00
N ILE A 2 7.60 9.85 14.36
CA ILE A 2 8.00 8.55 14.96
C ILE A 2 7.60 7.37 14.04
N LEU A 3 6.91 7.65 12.94
CA LEU A 3 6.27 6.66 12.05
C LEU A 3 7.24 5.78 11.24
N CYS A 4 8.55 6.04 11.27
CA CYS A 4 9.54 5.33 10.48
C CYS A 4 10.89 5.16 11.22
N ASP A 5 10.90 5.11 12.56
CA ASP A 5 12.15 4.86 13.28
C ASP A 5 12.62 3.41 13.02
N PRO A 6 13.77 3.20 12.34
CA PRO A 6 14.28 1.87 12.06
C PRO A 6 14.52 1.06 13.35
N PHE A 7 14.82 1.72 14.46
CA PHE A 7 15.02 1.07 15.76
C PHE A 7 13.70 0.56 16.35
N ALA A 8 12.62 1.34 16.26
CA ALA A 8 11.29 0.91 16.67
C ALA A 8 10.79 -0.28 15.82
N ILE A 9 10.99 -0.23 14.50
CA ILE A 9 10.62 -1.32 13.59
C ILE A 9 11.39 -2.62 13.91
N ASN A 10 12.70 -2.52 14.11
CA ASN A 10 13.53 -3.69 14.43
C ASN A 10 13.17 -4.30 15.79
N THR A 11 12.88 -3.46 16.79
CA THR A 11 12.46 -3.90 18.12
C THR A 11 11.13 -4.63 18.07
N LEU A 12 10.17 -4.11 17.31
CA LEU A 12 8.87 -4.77 17.09
C LEU A 12 9.04 -6.11 16.37
N ALA A 13 9.84 -6.16 15.30
CA ALA A 13 10.10 -7.40 14.57
C ALA A 13 10.74 -8.50 15.46
N LEU A 14 11.75 -8.14 16.26
CA LEU A 14 12.39 -9.07 17.20
C LEU A 14 11.43 -9.53 18.31
N SER A 15 10.57 -8.65 18.81
CA SER A 15 9.54 -8.98 19.80
C SER A 15 8.57 -10.02 19.27
N THR A 16 8.20 -9.95 17.99
CA THR A 16 7.23 -10.90 17.44
C THR A 16 7.85 -12.20 16.96
N ILE A 17 9.12 -12.21 16.53
CA ILE A 17 9.85 -13.48 16.33
C ILE A 17 9.90 -14.27 17.63
N ARG A 18 10.18 -13.60 18.76
CA ARG A 18 10.17 -14.22 20.08
C ARG A 18 8.78 -14.76 20.45
N HIS A 19 7.74 -13.97 20.19
CA HIS A 19 6.36 -14.37 20.43
C HIS A 19 5.93 -15.59 19.59
N LEU A 20 6.36 -15.66 18.33
CA LEU A 20 6.15 -16.84 17.47
C LEU A 20 6.89 -18.07 18.01
N GLN A 21 8.11 -17.91 18.50
CA GLN A 21 8.87 -19.01 19.13
C GLN A 21 8.17 -19.52 20.40
N ASP A 22 7.64 -18.62 21.22
CA ASP A 22 6.89 -18.98 22.43
C ASP A 22 5.58 -19.70 22.09
N LEU A 23 4.88 -19.28 21.03
CA LEU A 23 3.66 -19.94 20.54
C LEU A 23 3.93 -21.33 19.97
N VAL A 24 5.06 -21.53 19.30
CA VAL A 24 5.50 -22.85 18.79
C VAL A 24 5.87 -23.80 19.94
N GLY A 25 6.26 -23.29 21.11
CA GLY A 25 6.63 -24.10 22.26
C GLY A 25 5.46 -24.67 23.09
N GLN A 26 4.20 -24.49 22.67
CA GLN A 26 3.01 -24.82 23.49
C GLN A 26 2.29 -26.15 23.15
N ASP A 27 2.93 -27.09 22.43
CA ASP A 27 2.47 -28.49 22.21
C ASP A 27 0.98 -28.66 21.80
N THR A 28 0.50 -27.94 20.78
CA THR A 28 -0.84 -28.15 20.18
C THR A 28 -0.77 -28.96 18.88
N LEU A 29 -0.40 -30.24 19.03
CA LEU A 29 0.00 -31.17 17.97
C LEU A 29 -0.89 -31.27 16.70
N PRO A 30 -2.24 -31.24 16.71
CA PRO A 30 -3.02 -31.42 15.48
C PRO A 30 -3.03 -30.18 14.57
N ARG A 31 -2.99 -28.98 15.16
CA ARG A 31 -3.14 -27.71 14.43
C ARG A 31 -1.82 -27.22 13.85
N GLU A 32 -0.72 -27.59 14.50
CA GLU A 32 0.65 -27.32 14.06
C GLU A 32 1.09 -28.25 12.93
N ALA A 33 0.63 -29.52 12.91
CA ALA A 33 0.95 -30.43 11.81
C ALA A 33 0.47 -29.89 10.45
N GLU A 34 -0.75 -29.34 10.39
CA GLU A 34 -1.27 -28.71 9.17
C GLU A 34 -0.57 -27.39 8.82
N LEU A 35 -0.11 -26.64 9.84
CA LEU A 35 0.71 -25.46 9.61
C LEU A 35 1.99 -25.84 8.85
N ILE A 36 2.69 -26.89 9.30
CA ILE A 36 3.95 -27.34 8.70
C ILE A 36 3.73 -28.02 7.35
N THR A 37 2.72 -28.88 7.25
CA THR A 37 2.53 -29.74 6.07
C THR A 37 1.68 -29.13 4.95
N LYS A 38 0.89 -28.08 5.25
CA LYS A 38 0.02 -27.41 4.26
C LYS A 38 0.33 -25.92 4.15
N PHE A 39 0.28 -25.18 5.25
CA PHE A 39 0.40 -23.72 5.20
C PHE A 39 1.80 -23.23 4.77
N LEU A 40 2.87 -23.75 5.38
CA LEU A 40 4.23 -23.39 5.01
C LEU A 40 4.57 -23.73 3.55
N PRO A 41 4.21 -24.92 3.01
CA PRO A 41 4.34 -25.20 1.59
C PRO A 41 3.60 -24.21 0.68
N MET A 42 2.40 -23.75 1.05
CA MET A 42 1.67 -22.72 0.28
C MET A 42 2.38 -21.36 0.32
N LEU A 43 2.93 -20.95 1.47
CA LEU A 43 3.77 -19.75 1.54
C LEU A 43 5.03 -19.89 0.69
N MET A 44 5.67 -21.06 0.71
CA MET A 44 6.84 -21.32 -0.12
C MET A 44 6.51 -21.31 -1.62
N SER A 45 5.34 -21.80 -2.04
CA SER A 45 4.94 -21.70 -3.44
C SER A 45 4.80 -20.24 -3.88
N PHE A 46 4.26 -19.36 -3.03
CA PHE A 46 4.22 -17.92 -3.33
C PHE A 46 5.60 -17.32 -3.51
N VAL A 47 6.57 -17.71 -2.66
CA VAL A 47 7.97 -17.28 -2.78
C VAL A 47 8.58 -17.78 -4.09
N VAL A 48 8.36 -19.04 -4.45
CA VAL A 48 8.88 -19.63 -5.68
C VAL A 48 8.28 -18.95 -6.91
N ASP A 49 6.97 -18.69 -6.91
CA ASP A 49 6.27 -17.94 -7.96
C ASP A 49 6.91 -16.56 -8.17
N ASP A 50 7.13 -15.82 -7.07
CA ASP A 50 7.73 -14.49 -7.11
C ASP A 50 9.15 -14.52 -7.69
N HIS A 51 9.97 -15.49 -7.27
CA HIS A 51 11.32 -15.63 -7.77
C HIS A 51 11.35 -16.04 -9.24
N THR A 52 10.50 -17.00 -9.62
CA THR A 52 10.39 -17.48 -11.00
C THR A 52 9.99 -16.35 -11.93
N PHE A 53 8.96 -15.59 -11.57
CA PHE A 53 8.54 -14.41 -12.33
C PHE A 53 9.67 -13.38 -12.46
N ASN A 54 10.37 -13.06 -11.37
CA ASN A 54 11.47 -12.10 -11.40
C ASN A 54 12.68 -12.56 -12.25
N VAL A 55 12.95 -13.87 -12.29
CA VAL A 55 13.98 -14.45 -13.15
C VAL A 55 13.54 -14.38 -14.60
N ASP A 56 12.32 -14.77 -14.90
CA ASP A 56 11.77 -14.76 -16.25
C ASP A 56 11.78 -13.37 -16.89
N GLN A 57 11.46 -12.32 -16.13
CA GLN A 57 11.53 -10.93 -16.60
C GLN A 57 12.96 -10.48 -16.98
N LYS A 58 14.00 -11.20 -16.56
CA LYS A 58 15.41 -10.90 -16.86
C LYS A 58 15.99 -11.76 -17.98
N LEU A 59 15.27 -12.79 -18.43
CA LEU A 59 15.74 -13.66 -19.51
C LEU A 59 15.59 -12.96 -20.88
N PRO A 60 16.48 -13.23 -21.84
CA PRO A 60 16.37 -12.69 -23.19
C PRO A 60 15.02 -13.06 -23.83
N SER A 61 14.33 -12.07 -24.38
CA SER A 61 12.93 -12.14 -24.84
C SER A 61 12.71 -12.94 -26.13
N GLU A 62 13.69 -13.72 -26.58
CA GLU A 62 13.77 -14.22 -27.96
C GLU A 62 12.66 -15.24 -28.33
N GLU A 63 11.94 -15.84 -27.37
CA GLU A 63 10.89 -16.84 -27.70
C GLU A 63 9.63 -16.89 -26.81
N LYS A 64 9.46 -15.99 -25.83
CA LYS A 64 8.27 -16.04 -24.93
C LYS A 64 7.59 -14.68 -24.85
N GLY A 65 6.28 -14.67 -25.10
CA GLY A 65 5.42 -13.51 -24.84
C GLY A 65 5.42 -13.13 -23.35
N PRO A 66 4.85 -11.96 -23.00
CA PRO A 66 4.81 -11.49 -21.61
C PRO A 66 4.11 -12.51 -20.72
N ILE A 67 4.86 -13.09 -19.77
CA ILE A 67 4.32 -14.05 -18.80
C ILE A 67 3.50 -13.26 -17.78
N PRO A 68 2.20 -13.58 -17.57
CA PRO A 68 1.39 -12.91 -16.58
C PRO A 68 1.83 -13.29 -15.16
N TYR A 69 1.74 -12.33 -14.24
CA TYR A 69 2.06 -12.59 -12.83
C TYR A 69 1.01 -13.53 -12.21
N PRO A 70 1.39 -14.55 -11.41
CA PRO A 70 0.45 -15.44 -10.76
C PRO A 70 -0.49 -14.67 -9.83
N SER A 71 -1.81 -14.72 -10.05
CA SER A 71 -2.78 -13.93 -9.30
C SER A 71 -3.66 -14.76 -8.35
N THR A 72 -3.60 -16.08 -8.42
CA THR A 72 -4.46 -16.98 -7.64
C THR A 72 -3.99 -17.13 -6.20
N ILE A 73 -4.93 -17.04 -5.25
CA ILE A 73 -4.72 -17.42 -3.85
C ILE A 73 -5.52 -18.71 -3.59
N PRO A 74 -4.90 -19.80 -3.10
CA PRO A 74 -5.65 -20.98 -2.69
C PRO A 74 -6.60 -20.66 -1.53
N GLU A 75 -7.86 -21.11 -1.59
CA GLU A 75 -8.85 -20.89 -0.52
C GLU A 75 -8.37 -21.39 0.84
N ALA A 76 -7.61 -22.50 0.85
CA ALA A 76 -7.00 -23.05 2.05
C ALA A 76 -6.06 -22.05 2.75
N PHE A 77 -5.34 -21.21 2.00
CA PHE A 77 -4.47 -20.19 2.56
C PHE A 77 -5.27 -19.15 3.35
N THR A 78 -6.33 -18.61 2.76
CA THR A 78 -7.23 -17.65 3.43
C THR A 78 -7.87 -18.27 4.67
N LYS A 79 -8.31 -19.53 4.58
CA LYS A 79 -8.85 -20.27 5.73
C LYS A 79 -7.84 -20.40 6.88
N PHE A 80 -6.57 -20.68 6.58
CA PHE A 80 -5.53 -20.70 7.61
C PHE A 80 -5.34 -19.34 8.28
N LEU A 81 -5.36 -18.23 7.52
CA LEU A 81 -5.26 -16.90 8.09
C LEU A 81 -6.45 -16.55 8.98
N GLN A 82 -7.64 -17.05 8.68
CA GLN A 82 -8.86 -16.82 9.45
C GLN A 82 -8.92 -17.67 10.73
N GLU A 83 -8.52 -18.93 10.65
CA GLU A 83 -8.77 -19.90 11.72
C GLU A 83 -7.56 -20.08 12.64
N ASN A 84 -6.33 -20.00 12.12
CA ASN A 84 -5.11 -20.31 12.86
C ASN A 84 -4.30 -19.04 13.15
N ARG A 85 -4.19 -18.71 14.44
CA ARG A 85 -3.43 -17.55 14.92
C ARG A 85 -1.98 -17.52 14.43
N ILE A 86 -1.26 -18.64 14.53
CA ILE A 86 0.17 -18.71 14.16
C ILE A 86 0.31 -18.55 12.65
N ALA A 87 -0.55 -19.22 11.87
CA ALA A 87 -0.57 -19.06 10.41
C ALA A 87 -0.87 -17.60 10.02
N CYS A 88 -1.82 -16.97 10.69
CA CYS A 88 -2.13 -15.56 10.51
C CYS A 88 -0.90 -14.68 10.79
N GLU A 89 -0.25 -14.82 11.95
CA GLU A 89 0.93 -14.03 12.29
C GLU A 89 2.05 -14.21 11.25
N ILE A 90 2.38 -15.46 10.87
CA ILE A 90 3.39 -15.75 9.82
C ILE A 90 3.00 -15.12 8.48
N GLY A 91 1.72 -15.25 8.07
CA GLY A 91 1.22 -14.68 6.82
C GLY A 91 1.30 -13.16 6.79
N LEU A 92 0.95 -12.50 7.90
CA LEU A 92 1.10 -11.05 8.06
C LEU A 92 2.57 -10.62 7.96
N TYR A 93 3.50 -11.36 8.59
CA TYR A 93 4.93 -11.10 8.45
C TYR A 93 5.43 -11.22 7.03
N TYR A 94 4.97 -12.24 6.31
CA TYR A 94 5.31 -12.41 4.91
C TYR A 94 4.79 -11.23 4.05
N ILE A 95 3.57 -10.76 4.30
CA ILE A 95 3.01 -9.60 3.59
C ILE A 95 3.80 -8.31 3.90
N LEU A 96 4.23 -8.10 5.15
CA LEU A 96 5.14 -7.00 5.48
C LEU A 96 6.48 -7.15 4.74
N HIS A 97 7.01 -8.36 4.64
CA HIS A 97 8.26 -8.64 3.94
C HIS A 97 8.17 -8.29 2.45
N ILE A 98 7.18 -8.79 1.72
CA ILE A 98 7.03 -8.51 0.28
C ILE A 98 6.76 -7.02 0.01
N THR A 99 6.02 -6.34 0.90
CA THR A 99 5.79 -4.89 0.81
C THR A 99 7.11 -4.13 0.96
N LYS A 100 7.96 -4.55 1.92
CA LYS A 100 9.31 -3.98 2.11
C LYS A 100 10.22 -4.22 0.91
N GLN A 101 10.08 -5.36 0.21
CA GLN A 101 10.78 -5.65 -1.04
C GLN A 101 10.24 -4.90 -2.25
N ARG A 102 9.23 -4.03 -2.07
CA ARG A 102 8.56 -3.29 -3.14
C ARG A 102 7.93 -4.19 -4.21
N ASN A 103 7.60 -5.43 -3.86
CA ASN A 103 6.94 -6.36 -4.77
C ASN A 103 5.43 -6.09 -4.77
N LYS A 104 5.00 -5.11 -5.58
CA LYS A 104 3.60 -4.71 -5.68
C LYS A 104 2.67 -5.85 -6.11
N ASN A 105 3.13 -6.72 -7.01
CA ASN A 105 2.30 -7.79 -7.55
C ASN A 105 2.01 -8.84 -6.48
N ALA A 106 3.03 -9.24 -5.71
CA ALA A 106 2.85 -10.16 -4.58
C ALA A 106 1.98 -9.54 -3.49
N PHE A 107 2.17 -8.25 -3.21
CA PHE A 107 1.34 -7.53 -2.26
C PHE A 107 -0.13 -7.52 -2.68
N LEU A 108 -0.43 -7.10 -3.93
CA LEU A 108 -1.79 -7.08 -4.47
C LEU A 108 -2.41 -8.48 -4.53
N ARG A 109 -1.62 -9.51 -4.85
CA ARG A 109 -2.08 -10.91 -4.80
C ARG A 109 -2.59 -11.28 -3.42
N LEU A 110 -1.89 -10.91 -2.35
CA LEU A 110 -2.25 -11.35 -0.98
C LEU A 110 -3.16 -10.39 -0.22
N LEU A 111 -3.32 -9.17 -0.72
CA LEU A 111 -4.14 -8.13 -0.10
C LEU A 111 -5.59 -8.56 0.20
N PRO A 112 -6.31 -9.27 -0.70
CA PRO A 112 -7.67 -9.72 -0.41
C PRO A 112 -7.76 -10.65 0.83
N ALA A 113 -6.69 -11.41 1.11
CA ALA A 113 -6.66 -12.32 2.25
C ALA A 113 -6.52 -11.59 3.60
N LEU A 114 -6.23 -10.29 3.61
CA LEU A 114 -6.14 -9.48 4.82
C LEU A 114 -7.49 -9.00 5.36
N VAL A 115 -8.52 -8.98 4.52
CA VAL A 115 -9.85 -8.43 4.89
C VAL A 115 -10.48 -9.21 6.04
N GLU A 116 -10.26 -10.51 6.07
CA GLU A 116 -10.75 -11.42 7.10
C GLU A 116 -9.59 -12.25 7.63
N THR A 117 -9.11 -11.90 8.82
CA THR A 117 -7.99 -12.58 9.49
C THR A 117 -8.35 -12.96 10.91
N PHE A 118 -7.60 -13.91 11.48
CA PHE A 118 -7.80 -14.40 12.83
C PHE A 118 -7.87 -13.23 13.81
N SER A 119 -9.01 -13.06 14.48
CA SER A 119 -9.26 -11.98 15.44
C SER A 119 -8.86 -10.59 14.93
N ASP A 120 -9.04 -10.34 13.61
CA ASP A 120 -8.74 -9.06 13.00
C ASP A 120 -7.28 -8.59 13.15
N LEU A 121 -6.32 -9.53 13.25
CA LEU A 121 -4.91 -9.21 13.44
C LEU A 121 -4.33 -8.30 12.33
N ALA A 122 -4.84 -8.39 11.10
CA ALA A 122 -4.49 -7.48 10.00
C ALA A 122 -4.88 -6.01 10.25
N PHE A 123 -5.74 -5.76 11.24
CA PHE A 123 -6.16 -4.42 11.66
C PHE A 123 -5.64 -4.04 13.05
N SER A 124 -4.67 -4.78 13.59
CA SER A 124 -3.97 -4.39 14.82
C SER A 124 -3.12 -3.14 14.59
N ASP A 125 -3.01 -2.25 15.58
CA ASP A 125 -2.20 -1.02 15.45
C ASP A 125 -0.74 -1.33 15.07
N ILE A 126 -0.15 -2.40 15.62
CA ILE A 126 1.24 -2.79 15.32
C ILE A 126 1.39 -3.14 13.84
N PHE A 127 0.53 -4.02 13.32
CA PHE A 127 0.62 -4.43 11.92
C PHE A 127 0.32 -3.26 10.99
N LEU A 128 -0.74 -2.47 11.25
CA LEU A 128 -1.09 -1.32 10.41
C LEU A 128 0.02 -0.27 10.38
N HIS A 129 0.69 -0.04 11.50
CA HIS A 129 1.84 0.87 11.57
C HIS A 129 2.99 0.39 10.68
N LEU A 130 3.36 -0.88 10.79
CA LEU A 130 4.42 -1.48 9.96
C LEU A 130 4.03 -1.51 8.48
N LEU A 131 2.78 -1.85 8.18
CA LEU A 131 2.27 -1.93 6.81
C LEU A 131 2.25 -0.53 6.16
N THR A 132 1.64 0.46 6.82
CA THR A 132 1.61 1.83 6.30
C THR A 132 3.01 2.43 6.15
N GLY A 133 3.94 2.12 7.06
CA GLY A 133 5.35 2.46 6.92
C GLY A 133 5.97 1.85 5.66
N ASN A 134 5.81 0.54 5.45
CA ASN A 134 6.35 -0.14 4.26
C ASN A 134 5.66 0.30 2.96
N LEU A 135 4.37 0.66 2.99
CA LEU A 135 3.63 1.16 1.83
C LEU A 135 4.23 2.47 1.28
N THR A 136 4.89 3.28 2.11
CA THR A 136 5.60 4.48 1.63
C THR A 136 6.72 4.15 0.63
N LEU A 137 7.30 2.95 0.71
CA LEU A 137 8.32 2.46 -0.23
C LEU A 137 7.74 2.17 -1.62
N LEU A 138 6.42 1.99 -1.72
CA LEU A 138 5.66 1.81 -2.96
C LEU A 138 5.06 3.14 -3.46
N GLY A 139 5.59 4.29 -3.01
CA GLY A 139 4.99 5.59 -3.29
C GLY A 139 4.67 5.86 -4.77
N ASP A 140 5.46 5.35 -5.71
CA ASP A 140 5.24 5.57 -7.15
C ASP A 140 4.01 4.80 -7.69
N GLU A 141 3.62 3.72 -7.02
CA GLU A 141 2.42 2.94 -7.35
C GLU A 141 1.12 3.65 -6.95
N PHE A 142 1.18 4.66 -6.06
CA PHE A 142 0.01 5.44 -5.69
C PHE A 142 -0.49 6.37 -6.81
N ALA A 143 0.30 6.56 -7.88
CA ALA A 143 -0.18 7.21 -9.10
C ALA A 143 -1.09 6.29 -9.93
N VAL A 144 -1.02 4.97 -9.72
CA VAL A 144 -1.80 3.97 -10.45
C VAL A 144 -3.15 3.77 -9.76
N GLU A 145 -4.22 4.01 -10.50
CA GLU A 145 -5.59 3.94 -9.97
C GLU A 145 -5.97 2.54 -9.49
N GLU A 146 -5.61 1.51 -10.25
CA GLU A 146 -5.87 0.11 -9.89
C GLU A 146 -5.24 -0.26 -8.54
N PHE A 147 -3.96 0.11 -8.32
CA PHE A 147 -3.28 -0.13 -7.06
C PHE A 147 -3.99 0.56 -5.89
N CYS A 148 -4.38 1.83 -6.06
CA CYS A 148 -5.11 2.58 -5.04
C CYS A 148 -6.49 1.99 -4.76
N THR A 149 -7.22 1.56 -5.79
CA THR A 149 -8.54 0.96 -5.65
C THR A 149 -8.47 -0.37 -4.90
N SER A 150 -7.52 -1.25 -5.26
CA SER A 150 -7.30 -2.48 -4.50
C SER A 150 -6.91 -2.21 -3.04
N LEU A 151 -5.97 -1.28 -2.80
CA LEU A 151 -5.47 -0.96 -1.46
C LEU A 151 -6.51 -0.30 -0.56
N PHE A 152 -7.12 0.79 -1.04
CA PHE A 152 -8.04 1.56 -0.22
C PHE A 152 -9.42 0.93 -0.19
N ASP A 153 -10.02 0.64 -1.35
CA ASP A 153 -11.40 0.16 -1.39
C ASP A 153 -11.47 -1.32 -1.01
N GLY A 154 -10.52 -2.12 -1.51
CA GLY A 154 -10.46 -3.57 -1.27
C GLY A 154 -9.97 -3.97 0.12
N PHE A 155 -9.26 -3.11 0.84
CA PHE A 155 -8.74 -3.44 2.17
C PHE A 155 -9.09 -2.39 3.23
N PHE A 156 -8.55 -1.17 3.16
CA PHE A 156 -8.68 -0.22 4.27
C PHE A 156 -10.13 0.22 4.53
N LEU A 157 -10.86 0.63 3.50
CA LEU A 157 -12.23 1.15 3.62
C LEU A 157 -13.23 0.07 4.04
N THR A 158 -12.91 -1.21 3.86
CA THR A 158 -13.72 -2.34 4.37
C THR A 158 -13.80 -2.36 5.90
N ALA A 159 -12.83 -1.73 6.59
CA ALA A 159 -12.73 -1.71 8.05
C ALA A 159 -12.80 -0.31 8.67
N CYS A 160 -12.55 0.78 7.91
CA CYS A 160 -12.54 2.15 8.43
C CYS A 160 -13.81 2.56 9.20
N SER A 161 -14.99 2.14 8.75
CA SER A 161 -16.27 2.46 9.41
C SER A 161 -16.44 1.80 10.78
N ARG A 162 -15.77 0.65 11.00
CA ARG A 162 -15.87 -0.15 12.22
C ARG A 162 -14.69 0.07 13.17
N LYS A 163 -13.55 0.50 12.64
CA LYS A 163 -12.27 0.53 13.34
C LYS A 163 -11.57 1.88 13.18
N GLU A 164 -11.67 2.69 14.23
CA GLU A 164 -11.09 4.03 14.26
C GLU A 164 -9.56 4.01 14.09
N ASN A 165 -8.88 2.98 14.58
CA ASN A 165 -7.44 2.84 14.42
C ASN A 165 -7.03 2.70 12.94
N VAL A 166 -7.80 1.97 12.12
CA VAL A 166 -7.61 1.88 10.67
C VAL A 166 -7.74 3.26 10.05
N HIS A 167 -8.80 4.00 10.40
CA HIS A 167 -9.05 5.36 9.90
C HIS A 167 -7.85 6.29 10.18
N ARG A 168 -7.31 6.26 11.40
CA ARG A 168 -6.11 7.05 11.78
C ARG A 168 -4.88 6.69 10.92
N HIS A 169 -4.65 5.40 10.66
CA HIS A 169 -3.50 4.94 9.88
C HIS A 169 -3.62 5.34 8.40
N VAL A 170 -4.82 5.24 7.83
CA VAL A 170 -5.09 5.65 6.45
C VAL A 170 -4.88 7.15 6.28
N LEU A 171 -5.41 7.97 7.20
CA LEU A 171 -5.20 9.43 7.15
C LEU A 171 -3.72 9.80 7.27
N ARG A 172 -2.97 9.13 8.16
CA ARG A 172 -1.51 9.32 8.27
C ARG A 172 -0.76 8.93 6.99
N LEU A 173 -1.15 7.83 6.35
CA LEU A 173 -0.56 7.40 5.08
C LEU A 173 -0.82 8.44 3.99
N LEU A 174 -2.06 8.93 3.86
CA LEU A 174 -2.44 9.95 2.90
C LEU A 174 -1.75 11.28 3.17
N LEU A 175 -1.62 11.71 4.43
CA LEU A 175 -0.85 12.91 4.76
C LEU A 175 0.60 12.84 4.24
N HIS A 176 1.21 11.66 4.21
CA HIS A 176 2.55 11.47 3.67
C HIS A 176 2.58 11.36 2.13
N LEU A 177 1.62 10.63 1.54
CA LEU A 177 1.63 10.25 0.13
C LEU A 177 0.68 11.05 -0.77
N HIS A 178 -0.08 12.01 -0.24
CA HIS A 178 -1.09 12.78 -0.99
C HIS A 178 -0.56 13.34 -2.31
N HIS A 179 0.69 13.79 -2.37
CA HIS A 179 1.32 14.34 -3.57
C HIS A 179 1.50 13.29 -4.69
N LYS A 180 1.62 12.00 -4.34
CA LYS A 180 1.77 10.90 -5.29
C LYS A 180 0.45 10.25 -5.71
N VAL A 181 -0.61 10.43 -4.92
CA VAL A 181 -1.94 9.89 -5.23
C VAL A 181 -2.57 10.69 -6.39
N ALA A 182 -3.18 9.98 -7.33
CA ALA A 182 -3.96 10.59 -8.41
C ALA A 182 -5.05 11.53 -7.87
N PRO A 183 -5.19 12.78 -8.37
CA PRO A 183 -6.11 13.77 -7.78
C PRO A 183 -7.56 13.30 -7.66
N ALA A 184 -8.10 12.65 -8.70
CA ALA A 184 -9.46 12.13 -8.69
C ALA A 184 -9.68 11.08 -7.58
N LYS A 185 -8.71 10.17 -7.39
CA LYS A 185 -8.76 9.18 -6.33
C LYS A 185 -8.64 9.83 -4.95
N LEU A 186 -7.77 10.84 -4.82
CA LEU A 186 -7.56 11.56 -3.57
C LEU A 186 -8.82 12.32 -3.11
N GLU A 187 -9.55 12.95 -4.04
CA GLU A 187 -10.85 13.58 -3.75
C GLU A 187 -11.90 12.54 -3.32
N SER A 188 -11.95 11.39 -4.00
CA SER A 188 -12.82 10.28 -3.60
C SER A 188 -12.50 9.76 -2.21
N LEU A 189 -11.21 9.63 -1.88
CA LEU A 189 -10.76 9.17 -0.56
C LEU A 189 -11.04 10.21 0.53
N GLN A 190 -10.88 11.50 0.24
CA GLN A 190 -11.22 12.57 1.18
C GLN A 190 -12.70 12.48 1.59
N LYS A 191 -13.60 12.35 0.61
CA LYS A 191 -15.04 12.19 0.87
C LYS A 191 -15.36 10.90 1.63
N ALA A 192 -14.72 9.78 1.26
CA ALA A 192 -14.94 8.49 1.92
C ALA A 192 -14.43 8.44 3.36
N LEU A 193 -13.44 9.27 3.69
CA LEU A 193 -12.81 9.34 5.02
C LEU A 193 -13.32 10.50 5.87
N GLU A 194 -14.41 11.16 5.47
CA GLU A 194 -15.02 12.24 6.24
C GLU A 194 -15.38 11.75 7.66
N PRO A 195 -14.90 12.43 8.71
CA PRO A 195 -15.17 12.02 10.08
C PRO A 195 -16.65 12.20 10.40
N THR A 196 -17.23 11.19 11.04
CA THR A 196 -18.61 11.27 11.54
C THR A 196 -18.65 12.04 12.86
N LYS A 197 -19.86 12.40 13.33
CA LYS A 197 -20.03 13.03 14.65
C LYS A 197 -19.43 12.20 15.78
N GLN A 198 -19.46 10.88 15.66
CA GLN A 198 -18.96 9.91 16.63
C GLN A 198 -17.45 9.65 16.52
N SER A 199 -16.78 10.12 15.46
CA SER A 199 -15.34 9.95 15.29
C SER A 199 -14.57 10.71 16.39
N GLY A 200 -13.49 10.10 16.89
CA GLY A 200 -12.62 10.71 17.88
C GLY A 200 -11.89 11.94 17.36
N GLU A 201 -11.42 12.76 18.30
CA GLU A 201 -10.74 14.04 18.02
C GLU A 201 -9.51 13.86 17.14
N ALA A 202 -8.72 12.79 17.38
CA ALA A 202 -7.52 12.50 16.60
C ALA A 202 -7.81 12.26 15.11
N VAL A 203 -8.95 11.63 14.77
CA VAL A 203 -9.35 11.41 13.37
C VAL A 203 -9.78 12.73 12.73
N LYS A 204 -10.57 13.54 13.45
CA LYS A 204 -11.01 14.86 12.98
C LYS A 204 -9.82 15.76 12.69
N GLU A 205 -8.85 15.79 13.60
CA GLU A 205 -7.61 16.56 13.45
C GLU A 205 -6.79 16.09 12.24
N LEU A 206 -6.58 14.78 12.07
CA LEU A 206 -5.85 14.25 10.91
C LEU A 206 -6.56 14.54 9.59
N HIS A 207 -7.89 14.50 9.56
CA HIS A 207 -8.68 14.83 8.38
C HIS A 207 -8.61 16.33 8.03
N ASN A 208 -8.64 17.20 9.04
CA ASN A 208 -8.46 18.64 8.85
C ASN A 208 -7.06 18.95 8.28
N GLN A 209 -6.01 18.35 8.84
CA GLN A 209 -4.65 18.49 8.31
C GLN A 209 -4.54 18.02 6.87
N LEU A 210 -5.23 16.92 6.50
CA LEU A 210 -5.24 16.46 5.12
C LEU A 210 -5.93 17.48 4.22
N THR A 211 -7.08 18.01 4.64
CA THR A 211 -7.83 19.02 3.89
C THR A 211 -7.00 20.29 3.67
N GLU A 212 -6.34 20.81 4.70
CA GLU A 212 -5.45 21.97 4.58
C GLU A 212 -4.30 21.73 3.59
N LYS A 213 -3.70 20.52 3.60
CA LYS A 213 -2.65 20.15 2.66
C LYS A 213 -3.14 20.05 1.21
N LEU A 214 -4.40 19.66 1.00
CA LEU A 214 -5.00 19.59 -0.33
C LEU A 214 -5.35 20.98 -0.87
N GLU A 215 -5.85 21.89 -0.03
CA GLU A 215 -6.12 23.27 -0.44
C GLU A 215 -4.83 24.01 -0.82
N LEU A 216 -3.71 23.77 -0.13
CA LEU A 216 -2.39 24.31 -0.51
C LEU A 216 -1.86 23.75 -1.83
N ARG A 217 -2.36 22.59 -2.29
CA ARG A 217 -1.98 21.97 -3.57
C ARG A 217 -2.81 22.52 -4.74
N LYS A 218 -4.01 23.05 -4.50
CA LYS A 218 -4.75 23.74 -5.57
C LYS A 218 -3.85 24.88 -6.05
N PRO A 219 -3.45 24.91 -7.33
CA PRO A 219 -2.73 26.05 -7.84
C PRO A 219 -3.60 27.28 -7.56
N SER A 220 -2.98 28.33 -7.01
CA SER A 220 -3.58 29.67 -6.99
C SER A 220 -4.29 29.87 -8.33
N PRO A 221 -5.54 30.36 -8.35
CA PRO A 221 -6.19 30.69 -9.61
C PRO A 221 -5.20 31.55 -10.38
N ALA A 222 -4.87 31.13 -11.59
CA ALA A 222 -3.92 31.81 -12.44
C ALA A 222 -4.24 33.31 -12.37
N GLU A 223 -3.33 34.10 -11.79
CA GLU A 223 -3.28 35.49 -12.15
C GLU A 223 -3.19 35.46 -13.68
N VAL A 224 -4.24 35.95 -14.31
CA VAL A 224 -4.24 36.30 -15.73
C VAL A 224 -3.03 37.21 -15.87
N THR A 225 -1.89 36.61 -16.23
CA THR A 225 -0.70 37.35 -16.56
C THR A 225 -1.10 37.96 -17.89
N GLU A 226 -1.63 39.18 -17.84
CA GLU A 226 -1.72 40.05 -18.99
C GLU A 226 -0.32 40.06 -19.58
N THR A 227 -0.12 39.30 -20.65
CA THR A 227 1.07 39.35 -21.48
C THR A 227 1.21 40.80 -21.90
N PRO A 228 2.26 41.53 -21.48
CA PRO A 228 2.59 42.77 -22.14
C PRO A 228 3.02 42.37 -23.53
N SER A 229 2.22 42.73 -24.54
CA SER A 229 2.56 42.53 -25.94
C SER A 229 3.82 43.36 -26.24
N MET A 230 5.00 42.74 -26.13
CA MET A 230 6.21 43.31 -26.69
C MET A 230 6.20 43.03 -28.19
N GLU A 231 5.53 43.89 -28.95
CA GLU A 231 5.80 44.04 -30.38
C GLU A 231 7.25 44.53 -30.55
N LEU A 232 8.12 43.62 -30.98
CA LEU A 232 9.42 43.96 -31.54
C LEU A 232 9.24 44.30 -33.03
N PRO A 233 9.56 45.54 -33.47
CA PRO A 233 9.54 45.87 -34.89
C PRO A 233 10.71 45.17 -35.58
N LEU A 234 10.41 44.18 -36.43
CA LEU A 234 11.40 43.60 -37.34
C LEU A 234 11.74 44.62 -38.45
N PRO A 235 13.03 44.87 -38.76
CA PRO A 235 13.39 45.70 -39.91
C PRO A 235 13.07 44.95 -41.21
N THR A 236 12.28 45.59 -42.07
CA THR A 236 11.99 45.14 -43.44
C THR A 236 13.26 45.24 -44.29
N VAL A 237 13.72 44.11 -44.83
CA VAL A 237 14.81 44.08 -45.82
C VAL A 237 14.20 44.19 -47.23
N PRO A 238 14.63 45.15 -48.08
CA PRO A 238 14.14 45.24 -49.45
C PRO A 238 14.86 44.22 -50.34
N THR A 239 14.08 43.49 -51.14
CA THR A 239 14.57 42.56 -52.16
C THR A 239 15.03 43.34 -53.40
N PRO A 240 16.19 43.03 -54.01
CA PRO A 240 16.60 43.69 -55.24
C PRO A 240 15.94 43.02 -56.46
N ALA A 241 15.39 43.85 -57.34
CA ALA A 241 14.88 43.44 -58.64
C ALA A 241 16.05 43.01 -59.55
N SER A 242 16.02 41.77 -60.05
CA SER A 242 16.89 41.36 -61.16
C SER A 242 16.25 41.71 -62.50
N ARG A 243 17.06 42.28 -63.37
CA ARG A 243 16.82 42.45 -64.81
C ARG A 243 17.67 41.45 -65.55
#